data_AF-I2DK11-F1
#
_entry.id   AF-I2DK11-F1
#
_cell.length_a   1.000
_cell.length_b   1.000
_cell.length_c   1.000
_cell.angle_alpha   90.00
_cell.angle_beta   90.00
_cell.angle_gamma   90.00
#
_symmetry.space_group_name_H-M   'P 1'
#
loop_
_entity.id
_entity.type
_entity.pdbx_description
1 polymer ?
#
loop_
_entity_poly.entity_id
_entity_poly.type
_entity_poly.pdbx_seq_one_letter_code
_entity_poly.pdbx_strand_id
1 'polypeptide(L)'
;MASNSLPATPARYTQTAIALHWLIAVLIVGGFALGWVMTDIPGFTPAKLKYYSWHKWIGVTVFALALVRLLWRATHAAPALPGATPAWQRAASRGVHMLLYALMLAIPVTGYLYSSASNIPVVYLGIVPLPRLIDPDPVLKETLKTLHVTLNYILLALVSLHVLAALKHQVLDRDGLLSRMLPFAK
;
A
#
# COMPACT_ATOMS: atom_id res chain seq x y z
N MET A 1 -38.99 -11.33 -30.58
CA MET A 1 -37.54 -11.60 -30.64
C MET A 1 -36.93 -11.05 -29.35
N ALA A 2 -36.62 -11.92 -28.38
CA ALA A 2 -35.95 -11.50 -27.16
C ALA A 2 -34.46 -11.31 -27.47
N SER A 3 -33.98 -10.07 -27.39
CA SER A 3 -32.56 -9.77 -27.49
C SER A 3 -31.84 -10.37 -26.26
N ASN A 4 -31.17 -11.49 -26.46
CA ASN A 4 -30.22 -12.05 -25.50
C ASN A 4 -29.00 -11.13 -25.45
N SER A 5 -29.07 -10.04 -24.70
CA SER A 5 -27.89 -9.27 -24.33
C SER A 5 -27.06 -10.15 -23.40
N LEU A 6 -25.93 -10.65 -23.90
CA LEU A 6 -24.89 -11.23 -23.05
C LEU A 6 -24.64 -10.24 -21.89
N PRO A 7 -24.57 -10.70 -20.62
CA PRO A 7 -24.26 -9.82 -19.52
C PRO A 7 -22.94 -9.10 -19.84
N ALA A 8 -23.02 -7.77 -19.97
CA ALA A 8 -21.87 -6.96 -20.31
C ALA A 8 -20.75 -7.24 -19.30
N THR A 9 -19.60 -7.67 -19.79
CA THR A 9 -18.43 -7.93 -18.94
C THR A 9 -18.16 -6.67 -18.12
N PRO A 10 -18.09 -6.76 -16.78
CA PRO A 10 -17.86 -5.58 -15.96
C PRO A 10 -16.56 -4.90 -16.39
N ALA A 11 -16.62 -3.60 -16.66
CA ALA A 11 -15.44 -2.83 -17.08
C ALA A 11 -14.28 -3.05 -16.10
N ARG A 12 -13.11 -3.42 -16.64
CA ARG A 12 -11.90 -3.76 -15.88
C ARG A 12 -10.98 -2.56 -15.76
N TYR A 13 -10.09 -2.60 -14.77
CA TYR A 13 -8.98 -1.65 -14.72
C TYR A 13 -7.97 -1.95 -15.85
N THR A 14 -7.24 -0.93 -16.29
CA THR A 14 -6.10 -1.10 -17.21
C THR A 14 -5.06 -2.06 -16.62
N GLN A 15 -4.34 -2.80 -17.47
CA GLN A 15 -3.27 -3.71 -17.02
C GLN A 15 -2.22 -3.02 -16.14
N THR A 16 -1.84 -1.78 -16.46
CA THR A 16 -0.93 -0.98 -15.63
C THR A 16 -1.44 -0.78 -14.21
N ALA A 17 -2.71 -0.41 -14.05
CA ALA A 17 -3.33 -0.23 -12.73
C ALA A 17 -3.39 -1.53 -11.92
N ILE A 18 -3.62 -2.67 -12.59
CA ILE A 18 -3.62 -4.00 -11.98
C ILE A 18 -2.20 -4.37 -11.53
N ALA A 19 -1.20 -4.22 -12.40
CA ALA A 19 0.20 -4.51 -12.08
C ALA A 19 0.70 -3.66 -10.90
N LEU A 20 0.45 -2.35 -10.93
CA LEU A 20 0.79 -1.44 -9.83
C LEU A 20 0.08 -1.84 -8.53
N HIS A 21 -1.17 -2.28 -8.58
CA HIS A 21 -1.92 -2.70 -7.39
C HIS A 21 -1.24 -3.88 -6.71
N TRP A 22 -1.03 -4.97 -7.47
CA TRP A 22 -0.50 -6.21 -6.92
C TRP A 22 0.96 -6.09 -6.51
N LEU A 23 1.77 -5.37 -7.28
CA LEU A 23 3.16 -5.12 -6.92
C LEU A 23 3.26 -4.36 -5.58
N ILE A 24 2.49 -3.28 -5.43
CA ILE A 24 2.44 -2.53 -4.16
C ILE A 24 1.89 -3.40 -3.03
N ALA A 25 0.83 -4.19 -3.27
CA ALA A 25 0.26 -5.05 -2.24
C ALA A 25 1.26 -6.08 -1.72
N VAL A 26 2.00 -6.76 -2.62
CA VAL A 26 3.05 -7.72 -2.26
C VAL A 26 4.17 -7.02 -1.48
N LEU A 27 4.61 -5.84 -1.93
CA LEU A 27 5.65 -5.07 -1.25
C LEU A 27 5.21 -4.60 0.15
N ILE A 28 3.96 -4.19 0.33
CA ILE A 28 3.42 -3.79 1.63
C ILE A 28 3.39 -4.99 2.59
N VAL A 29 2.85 -6.14 2.14
CA VAL A 29 2.79 -7.35 2.97
C VAL A 29 4.20 -7.83 3.34
N GLY A 30 5.10 -7.91 2.36
CA GLY A 30 6.50 -8.29 2.60
C GLY A 30 7.24 -7.29 3.49
N GLY A 31 7.03 -6.00 3.28
CA GLY A 31 7.61 -4.92 4.09
C GLY A 31 7.14 -4.96 5.54
N PHE A 32 5.85 -5.21 5.77
CA PHE A 32 5.29 -5.37 7.11
C PHE A 32 5.85 -6.60 7.82
N ALA A 33 5.86 -7.77 7.15
CA ALA A 33 6.44 -8.99 7.69
C ALA A 33 7.92 -8.82 8.03
N LEU A 34 8.69 -8.18 7.14
CA LEU A 34 10.09 -7.87 7.37
C LEU A 34 10.27 -6.90 8.55
N GLY A 35 9.35 -5.94 8.72
CA GLY A 35 9.31 -5.04 9.86
C GLY A 35 9.17 -5.78 11.20
N TRP A 36 8.31 -6.79 11.25
CA TRP A 36 8.17 -7.66 12.43
C TRP A 36 9.46 -8.44 12.73
N VAL A 37 10.02 -9.08 11.70
CA VAL A 37 11.24 -9.90 11.84
C VAL A 37 12.42 -9.03 12.27
N MET A 38 12.65 -7.88 11.63
CA MET A 38 13.82 -7.05 11.90
C MET A 38 13.82 -6.47 13.33
N THR A 39 12.64 -6.23 13.91
CA THR A 39 12.52 -5.73 15.28
C THR A 39 12.78 -6.80 16.33
N ASP A 40 12.52 -8.07 16.01
CA ASP A 40 12.68 -9.20 16.92
C ASP A 40 14.12 -9.73 16.98
N ILE A 41 14.96 -9.42 15.97
CA ILE A 41 16.38 -9.81 16.00
C ILE A 41 17.08 -9.14 17.19
N PRO A 42 17.68 -9.91 18.12
CA PRO A 42 18.32 -9.36 19.31
C PRO A 42 19.65 -8.68 18.99
N GLY A 43 20.03 -7.72 19.83
CA GLY A 43 21.30 -7.01 19.75
C GLY A 43 21.46 -6.14 18.50
N PHE A 44 22.71 -5.75 18.24
CA PHE A 44 23.14 -4.99 17.07
C PHE A 44 24.06 -5.88 16.22
N THR A 45 23.48 -6.54 15.22
CA THR A 45 24.18 -7.51 14.37
C THR A 45 24.17 -7.07 12.90
N PRO A 46 25.14 -7.50 12.09
CA PRO A 46 25.12 -7.25 10.64
C PRO A 46 23.84 -7.76 9.97
N ALA A 47 23.30 -8.89 10.45
CA ALA A 47 22.02 -9.43 9.99
C ALA A 47 20.87 -8.43 10.25
N LYS A 48 20.76 -7.89 11.47
CA LYS A 48 19.74 -6.89 11.79
C LYS A 48 19.82 -5.68 10.87
N LEU A 49 21.02 -5.12 10.67
CA LEU A 49 21.23 -3.96 9.79
C LEU A 49 20.83 -4.24 8.33
N LYS A 50 21.09 -5.46 7.85
CA LYS A 50 20.70 -5.90 6.51
C LYS A 50 19.18 -5.91 6.35
N TYR A 51 18.45 -6.47 7.34
CA TYR A 51 16.99 -6.52 7.32
C TYR A 51 16.37 -5.11 7.38
N TYR A 52 16.92 -4.22 8.21
CA TYR A 52 16.51 -2.81 8.22
C TYR A 52 16.75 -2.12 6.88
N SER A 53 17.86 -2.43 6.20
CA SER A 53 18.15 -1.88 4.87
C SER A 53 17.12 -2.34 3.84
N TRP A 54 16.84 -3.64 3.80
CA TRP A 54 15.79 -4.21 2.94
C TRP A 54 14.42 -3.58 3.20
N HIS A 55 14.05 -3.39 4.47
CA HIS A 55 12.78 -2.74 4.83
C HIS A 55 12.73 -1.29 4.33
N LYS A 56 13.81 -0.52 4.49
CA LYS A 56 13.91 0.84 3.95
C LYS A 56 13.78 0.86 2.42
N TRP A 57 14.41 -0.08 1.71
CA TRP A 57 14.31 -0.16 0.25
C TRP A 57 12.90 -0.46 -0.20
N ILE A 58 12.19 -1.37 0.48
CA ILE A 58 10.77 -1.63 0.22
C ILE A 58 9.95 -0.35 0.44
N GLY A 59 10.16 0.36 1.55
CA GLY A 59 9.46 1.61 1.86
C GLY A 59 9.63 2.67 0.76
N VAL A 60 10.87 2.92 0.32
CA VAL A 60 11.17 3.86 -0.78
C VAL A 60 10.51 3.41 -2.09
N THR A 61 10.54 2.11 -2.39
CA THR A 61 9.95 1.55 -3.61
C THR A 61 8.43 1.68 -3.61
N VAL A 62 7.77 1.36 -2.48
CA VAL A 62 6.32 1.52 -2.30
C VAL A 62 5.92 2.97 -2.44
N PHE A 63 6.68 3.91 -1.86
CA PHE A 63 6.42 5.35 -2.00
C PHE A 63 6.41 5.78 -3.47
N ALA A 64 7.46 5.45 -4.22
CA ALA A 64 7.56 5.79 -5.63
C ALA A 64 6.43 5.17 -6.47
N LEU A 65 6.15 3.88 -6.27
CA LEU A 65 5.07 3.19 -6.99
C LEU A 65 3.68 3.72 -6.61
N ALA A 66 3.48 4.12 -5.35
CA ALA A 66 2.22 4.71 -4.89
C ALA A 66 1.98 6.08 -5.54
N LEU A 67 3.02 6.90 -5.72
CA LEU A 67 2.92 8.14 -6.49
C LEU A 67 2.54 7.87 -7.95
N VAL A 68 3.22 6.92 -8.62
CA VAL A 68 2.88 6.53 -9.99
C VAL A 68 1.44 6.03 -10.07
N ARG A 69 1.00 5.20 -9.11
CA ARG A 69 -0.37 4.72 -9.03
C ARG A 69 -1.39 5.85 -8.85
N LEU A 70 -1.07 6.83 -8.01
CA LEU A 70 -1.93 7.98 -7.77
C LEU A 70 -2.08 8.83 -9.04
N LEU A 71 -0.98 9.12 -9.72
CA LEU A 71 -0.99 9.82 -11.02
C LEU A 71 -1.75 9.04 -12.10
N TRP A 72 -1.57 7.72 -12.14
CA TRP A 72 -2.32 6.85 -13.05
C TRP A 72 -3.82 6.92 -12.77
N ARG A 73 -4.22 6.86 -11.51
CA ARG A 73 -5.63 6.97 -11.09
C ARG A 73 -6.22 8.35 -11.37
N ALA A 74 -5.42 9.42 -11.31
CA ALA A 74 -5.87 10.77 -11.63
C ALA A 74 -6.13 10.96 -13.14
N THR A 75 -5.40 10.23 -13.99
CA THR A 75 -5.50 10.33 -15.46
C THR A 75 -6.40 9.26 -16.09
N HIS A 76 -6.71 8.19 -15.37
CA HIS A 76 -7.52 7.07 -15.87
C HIS A 76 -8.73 6.83 -14.95
N ALA A 77 -9.93 6.96 -15.50
CA ALA A 77 -11.17 6.75 -14.77
C ALA A 77 -11.26 5.30 -14.24
N ALA A 78 -11.67 5.16 -12.98
CA ALA A 78 -11.98 3.85 -12.42
C ALA A 78 -13.28 3.32 -13.04
N PRO A 79 -13.39 2.00 -13.29
CA PRO A 79 -14.64 1.39 -13.72
C PRO A 79 -15.80 1.72 -12.77
N ALA A 80 -16.96 2.02 -13.34
CA ALA A 80 -18.17 2.34 -12.56
C ALA A 80 -18.54 1.17 -11.64
N LEU A 81 -18.86 1.48 -10.38
CA LEU A 81 -19.40 0.48 -9.44
C LEU A 81 -20.72 -0.10 -9.99
N PRO A 82 -21.07 -1.35 -9.67
CA PRO A 82 -22.37 -1.90 -10.03
C PRO A 82 -23.52 -0.95 -9.64
N GLY A 83 -24.52 -0.77 -10.52
CA GLY A 83 -25.60 0.21 -10.31
C GLY A 83 -26.36 0.01 -8.99
N ALA A 84 -26.46 -1.24 -8.52
CA ALA A 84 -27.11 -1.62 -7.28
C ALA A 84 -26.28 -1.36 -6.00
N THR A 85 -25.02 -0.92 -6.08
CA THR A 85 -24.19 -0.67 -4.88
C THR A 85 -24.81 0.46 -4.03
N PRO A 86 -25.17 0.24 -2.75
CA PRO A 86 -25.73 1.28 -1.89
C PRO A 86 -24.82 2.50 -1.73
N ALA A 87 -25.41 3.70 -1.57
CA ALA A 87 -24.66 4.95 -1.48
C ALA A 87 -23.59 4.95 -0.36
N TRP A 88 -23.91 4.33 0.78
CA TRP A 88 -22.97 4.21 1.91
C TRP A 88 -21.75 3.33 1.55
N GLN A 89 -21.93 2.24 0.78
CA GLN A 89 -20.81 1.42 0.31
C GLN A 89 -19.93 2.18 -0.67
N ARG A 90 -20.52 2.99 -1.56
CA ARG A 90 -19.76 3.85 -2.47
C ARG A 90 -18.92 4.87 -1.69
N ALA A 91 -19.51 5.50 -0.67
CA ALA A 91 -18.81 6.46 0.19
C ALA A 91 -17.69 5.79 1.00
N ALA A 92 -17.97 4.65 1.64
CA ALA A 92 -16.99 3.88 2.39
C ALA A 92 -15.83 3.41 1.50
N SER A 93 -16.13 2.89 0.30
CA SER A 93 -15.10 2.49 -0.66
C SER A 93 -14.19 3.67 -1.02
N ARG A 94 -14.75 4.85 -1.33
CA ARG A 94 -13.94 6.05 -1.57
C ARG A 94 -13.07 6.42 -0.36
N GLY A 95 -13.64 6.44 0.84
CA GLY A 95 -12.94 6.76 2.07
C GLY A 95 -11.77 5.82 2.35
N VAL A 96 -12.00 4.51 2.27
CA VAL A 96 -10.94 3.49 2.45
C VAL A 96 -9.83 3.68 1.42
N HIS A 97 -10.15 3.89 0.14
CA HIS A 97 -9.12 4.11 -0.88
C HIS A 97 -8.32 5.39 -0.61
N MET A 98 -8.96 6.49 -0.22
CA MET A 98 -8.27 7.74 0.12
C MET A 98 -7.32 7.54 1.31
N LEU A 99 -7.78 6.86 2.37
CA LEU A 99 -6.95 6.55 3.53
C LEU A 99 -5.78 5.64 3.18
N LEU A 100 -6.00 4.61 2.36
CA LEU A 100 -4.93 3.74 1.88
C LEU A 100 -3.87 4.54 1.10
N TYR A 101 -4.28 5.43 0.18
CA TYR A 101 -3.33 6.31 -0.51
C TYR A 101 -2.56 7.21 0.45
N ALA A 102 -3.24 7.85 1.39
CA ALA A 102 -2.60 8.72 2.37
C ALA A 102 -1.57 7.95 3.20
N LEU A 103 -1.91 6.75 3.68
CA LEU A 103 -1.01 5.91 4.48
C LEU A 103 0.18 5.37 3.66
N MET A 104 -0.05 4.94 2.41
CA MET A 104 1.03 4.49 1.52
C MET A 104 2.08 5.57 1.24
N LEU A 105 1.71 6.86 1.36
CA LEU A 105 2.66 7.97 1.24
C LEU A 105 3.24 8.40 2.59
N ALA A 106 2.41 8.52 3.62
CA ALA A 106 2.81 8.99 4.94
C ALA A 106 3.74 8.01 5.67
N ILE A 107 3.53 6.70 5.53
CA ILE A 107 4.33 5.67 6.23
C ILE A 107 5.79 5.70 5.74
N PRO A 108 6.10 5.64 4.43
CA PRO A 108 7.48 5.76 3.97
C PRO A 108 8.13 7.09 4.37
N VAL A 109 7.39 8.20 4.32
CA VAL A 109 7.90 9.52 4.71
C VAL A 109 8.28 9.53 6.20
N THR A 110 7.38 9.08 7.07
CA THR A 110 7.67 9.00 8.52
C THR A 110 8.83 8.04 8.82
N GLY A 111 8.95 6.93 8.10
CA GLY A 111 10.07 5.99 8.24
C GLY A 111 11.40 6.59 7.76
N TYR A 112 11.37 7.38 6.68
CA TYR A 112 12.53 8.07 6.15
C TYR A 112 13.03 9.17 7.10
N LEU A 113 12.11 9.97 7.65
CA LEU A 113 12.40 10.96 8.66
C LEU A 113 12.90 10.30 9.95
N TYR A 114 12.33 9.17 10.35
CA TYR A 114 12.81 8.39 11.50
C TYR A 114 14.27 7.96 11.31
N SER A 115 14.64 7.50 10.11
CA SER A 115 16.04 7.17 9.77
C SER A 115 16.96 8.39 9.86
N SER A 116 16.49 9.55 9.37
CA SER A 116 17.23 10.82 9.42
C SER A 116 17.49 11.27 10.87
N ALA A 117 16.44 11.29 11.71
CA ALA A 117 16.53 11.63 13.13
C ALA A 117 17.39 10.64 13.93
N SER A 118 17.47 9.37 13.48
CA SER A 118 18.34 8.34 14.06
C SER A 118 19.81 8.47 13.68
N ASN A 119 20.18 9.44 12.83
CA ASN A 119 21.49 9.55 12.21
C ASN A 119 21.90 8.31 11.38
N ILE A 120 20.93 7.58 10.82
CA ILE A 120 21.19 6.40 10.00
C ILE A 120 20.89 6.75 8.54
N PRO A 121 21.87 6.73 7.63
CA PRO A 121 21.62 7.02 6.22
C PRO A 121 20.70 5.98 5.58
N VAL A 122 19.95 6.40 4.56
CA VAL A 122 19.21 5.50 3.68
C VAL A 122 19.98 5.38 2.38
N VAL A 123 20.67 4.25 2.18
CA VAL A 123 21.35 3.93 0.92
C VAL A 123 20.45 3.00 0.14
N TYR A 124 19.68 3.53 -0.81
CA TYR A 124 18.71 2.78 -1.59
C TYR A 124 19.42 1.73 -2.45
N LEU A 125 18.98 0.47 -2.32
CA LEU A 125 19.57 -0.73 -2.93
C LEU A 125 21.07 -0.91 -2.64
N GLY A 126 21.60 -0.22 -1.63
CA GLY A 126 23.04 -0.21 -1.33
C GLY A 126 23.89 0.60 -2.33
N ILE A 127 23.26 1.31 -3.27
CA ILE A 127 23.95 2.01 -4.36
C ILE A 127 23.74 3.52 -4.25
N VAL A 128 22.50 3.97 -4.01
CA VAL A 128 22.14 5.39 -4.08
C VAL A 128 21.95 5.95 -2.67
N PRO A 129 22.89 6.76 -2.14
CA PRO A 129 22.68 7.45 -0.88
C PRO A 129 21.61 8.54 -1.07
N LEU A 130 20.52 8.43 -0.32
CA LEU A 130 19.47 9.44 -0.31
C LEU A 130 19.80 10.55 0.70
N PRO A 131 19.44 11.81 0.42
CA PRO A 131 19.82 12.94 1.25
C PRO A 131 19.13 12.91 2.61
N ARG A 132 19.85 13.26 3.67
CA ARG A 132 19.23 13.49 4.97
C ARG A 132 18.34 14.73 4.88
N LEU A 133 17.09 14.63 5.32
CA LEU A 133 16.12 15.73 5.24
C LEU A 133 16.03 16.57 6.53
N ILE A 134 16.41 15.98 7.67
CA ILE A 134 16.38 16.61 8.99
C ILE A 134 17.61 16.18 9.79
N ASP A 135 18.07 17.03 10.70
CA ASP A 135 19.19 16.70 11.57
C ASP A 135 18.85 15.62 12.60
N PRO A 136 19.87 14.90 13.12
CA PRO A 136 19.66 13.95 14.21
C PRO A 136 19.05 14.61 15.44
N ASP A 137 17.97 14.02 15.94
CA ASP A 137 17.24 14.50 17.11
C ASP A 137 16.67 13.29 17.87
N PRO A 138 17.16 12.99 19.10
CA PRO A 138 16.71 11.85 19.89
C PRO A 138 15.23 11.89 20.28
N VAL A 139 14.66 13.08 20.51
CA VAL A 139 13.25 13.24 20.89
C VAL A 139 12.39 12.97 19.66
N LEU A 140 12.69 13.64 18.56
CA LEU A 140 11.96 13.48 17.31
C LEU A 140 12.07 12.05 16.77
N LYS A 141 13.22 11.39 16.96
CA LYS A 141 13.43 9.98 16.65
C LYS A 141 12.36 9.08 17.28
N GLU A 142 12.16 9.16 18.60
CA GLU A 142 11.19 8.29 19.29
C GLU A 142 9.74 8.63 18.91
N THR A 143 9.44 9.92 18.68
CA THR A 143 8.14 10.35 18.13
C THR A 143 7.89 9.74 16.75
N LEU A 144 8.85 9.85 15.82
CA LEU A 144 8.73 9.35 14.46
C LEU A 144 8.68 7.82 14.41
N LYS A 145 9.43 7.13 15.27
CA LYS A 145 9.32 5.67 15.44
C LYS A 145 7.91 5.27 15.84
N THR A 146 7.38 5.91 16.89
CA THR A 146 6.03 5.62 17.40
C THR A 146 5.00 5.87 16.31
N LEU A 147 5.06 7.05 15.68
CA LEU A 147 4.16 7.42 14.58
C LEU A 147 4.23 6.41 13.43
N HIS A 148 5.43 6.06 12.97
CA HIS A 148 5.62 5.10 11.88
C HIS A 148 5.01 3.74 12.21
N VAL A 149 5.25 3.21 13.41
CA VAL A 149 4.70 1.93 13.86
C VAL A 149 3.18 1.99 13.97
N THR A 150 2.63 3.04 14.58
CA THR A 150 1.17 3.24 14.70
C THR A 150 0.50 3.31 13.33
N LEU A 151 1.05 4.08 12.40
CA LEU A 151 0.50 4.17 11.04
C LEU A 151 0.54 2.83 10.31
N ASN A 152 1.58 2.00 10.50
CA ASN A 152 1.64 0.65 9.92
C ASN A 152 0.54 -0.28 10.48
N TYR A 153 0.23 -0.20 11.78
CA TYR A 153 -0.89 -0.98 12.34
C TYR A 153 -2.25 -0.49 11.84
N ILE A 154 -2.43 0.83 11.65
CA ILE A 154 -3.63 1.39 11.01
C ILE A 154 -3.75 0.89 9.57
N LEU A 155 -2.63 0.88 8.81
CA LEU A 155 -2.59 0.34 7.45
C LEU A 155 -2.97 -1.15 7.44
N LEU A 156 -2.42 -1.96 8.36
CA LEU A 156 -2.76 -3.38 8.47
C LEU A 156 -4.26 -3.59 8.68
N ALA A 157 -4.88 -2.81 9.60
CA ALA A 157 -6.30 -2.89 9.86
C ALA A 157 -7.13 -2.51 8.62
N LEU A 158 -6.75 -1.43 7.92
CA LEU A 158 -7.44 -1.00 6.70
C LEU A 158 -7.26 -1.96 5.53
N VAL A 159 -6.07 -2.54 5.35
CA VAL A 159 -5.82 -3.57 4.33
C VAL A 159 -6.64 -4.81 4.63
N SER A 160 -6.71 -5.24 5.89
CA SER A 160 -7.56 -6.35 6.32
C SER A 160 -9.03 -6.09 5.99
N LEU A 161 -9.54 -4.91 6.34
CA LEU A 161 -10.91 -4.49 6.00
C LEU A 161 -11.14 -4.45 4.49
N HIS A 162 -10.18 -3.93 3.72
CA HIS A 162 -10.26 -3.87 2.26
C HIS A 162 -10.35 -5.26 1.62
N VAL A 163 -9.51 -6.20 2.07
CA VAL A 163 -9.52 -7.59 1.61
C VAL A 163 -10.82 -8.28 2.00
N LEU A 164 -11.27 -8.13 3.26
CA LEU A 164 -12.53 -8.70 3.72
C LEU A 164 -13.73 -8.18 2.92
N ALA A 165 -13.75 -6.88 2.59
CA ALA A 165 -14.77 -6.31 1.74
C ALA A 165 -14.74 -6.92 0.33
N ALA A 166 -13.56 -7.04 -0.29
CA ALA A 166 -13.41 -7.66 -1.60
C ALA A 166 -13.87 -9.13 -1.61
N LEU A 167 -13.54 -9.89 -0.55
CA LEU A 167 -14.00 -11.26 -0.37
C LEU A 167 -15.51 -11.34 -0.15
N LYS A 168 -16.09 -10.43 0.64
CA LYS A 168 -17.55 -10.33 0.82
C LYS A 168 -18.25 -10.10 -0.52
N HIS A 169 -17.74 -9.18 -1.34
CA HIS A 169 -18.26 -8.95 -2.69
C HIS A 169 -18.14 -10.18 -3.59
N GLN A 170 -17.03 -10.92 -3.51
CA GLN A 170 -16.81 -12.13 -4.31
C GLN A 170 -17.70 -13.31 -3.88
N VAL A 171 -17.84 -13.55 -2.58
CA VAL A 171 -18.46 -14.78 -2.03
C VAL A 171 -19.95 -14.61 -1.75
N LEU A 172 -20.34 -13.48 -1.13
CA LEU A 172 -21.72 -13.21 -0.72
C LEU A 172 -22.48 -12.46 -1.81
N ASP A 173 -21.97 -11.30 -2.24
CA ASP A 173 -22.71 -10.45 -3.20
C ASP A 173 -22.62 -11.01 -4.64
N ARG A 174 -21.53 -11.74 -4.95
CA ARG A 174 -21.25 -12.36 -6.25
C ARG A 174 -21.39 -11.39 -7.43
N ASP A 175 -20.99 -10.14 -7.21
CA ASP A 175 -21.16 -9.04 -8.16
C ASP A 175 -20.00 -8.89 -9.16
N GLY A 176 -19.01 -9.78 -9.09
CA GLY A 176 -17.83 -9.77 -9.95
C GLY A 176 -16.90 -8.58 -9.71
N LEU A 177 -16.97 -7.90 -8.56
CA LEU A 177 -16.09 -6.76 -8.26
C LEU A 177 -14.60 -7.12 -8.35
N LEU A 178 -14.23 -8.30 -7.83
CA LEU A 178 -12.84 -8.74 -7.74
C LEU A 178 -12.21 -8.97 -9.13
N SER A 179 -12.99 -9.46 -10.11
CA SER A 179 -12.48 -9.75 -11.47
C SER A 179 -11.93 -8.52 -12.19
N ARG A 180 -12.34 -7.32 -11.77
CA ARG A 180 -11.86 -6.04 -12.29
C ARG A 180 -10.39 -5.76 -11.96
N MET A 181 -9.87 -6.39 -10.90
CA MET A 181 -8.50 -6.22 -10.42
C MET A 181 -7.66 -7.51 -10.52
N LEU A 182 -8.23 -8.64 -10.95
CA LEU A 182 -7.44 -9.87 -11.16
C LEU A 182 -6.61 -9.77 -12.45
N PRO A 183 -5.32 -10.15 -12.44
CA PRO A 183 -4.46 -10.07 -13.62
C PRO A 183 -4.90 -11.04 -14.73
N PHE A 184 -5.39 -12.23 -14.37
CA PHE A 184 -5.71 -13.31 -15.33
C PHE A 184 -7.21 -13.57 -15.49
N ALA A 185 -8.08 -12.72 -14.95
CA ALA A 185 -9.51 -12.85 -15.20
C ALA A 185 -9.81 -12.63 -16.69
N LYS A 186 -10.58 -13.55 -17.29
CA LYS A 186 -11.13 -13.40 -18.65
C LYS A 186 -12.41 -12.59 -18.59
#